data_AF-A0A1Q6U8P2-F1
#
_entry.id   AF-A0A1Q6U8P2-F1
#
_cell.length_a   1.000
_cell.length_b   1.000
_cell.length_c   1.000
_cell.angle_alpha   90.00
_cell.angle_beta   90.00
_cell.angle_gamma   90.00
#
_symmetry.space_group_name_H-M   'P 1'
#
loop_
_entity.id
_entity.type
_entity.pdbx_description
1 polymer ?
#
loop_
_entity_poly.entity_id
_entity_poly.type
_entity_poly.pdbx_seq_one_letter_code
_entity_poly.pdbx_strand_id
1 'polypeptide(L)'
;MRELCLSSELYPVSPADIAALADTPADLQQHVKDEITVLIGDSQSGQTDTLLSGRDAVRRALAENASSVPVRFAFFSKIGRFDFITVFVKPLRARYKIFSSNIYHIAPLEIRKLKIERNIRTKENAYVFSNPLFYYDEAERKRQYDELYNSMKRGYDDNFPLDVMLLRMMGIKDTVNQGHHRMGIAIECKLPLVAVRFSAAGAAPRILQPLLKVIADINITLKLWNKNK
;
A
#
# COMPACT_ATOMS: atom_id res chain seq x y z
N MET A 1 -11.18 18.98 14.23
CA MET A 1 -11.70 18.19 13.11
C MET A 1 -10.57 17.33 12.56
N ARG A 2 -10.72 16.00 12.53
CA ARG A 2 -9.70 15.09 11.97
C ARG A 2 -9.69 15.28 10.45
N GLU A 3 -8.51 15.46 9.86
CA GLU A 3 -8.39 15.62 8.40
C GLU A 3 -8.51 14.26 7.72
N LEU A 4 -9.49 14.12 6.84
CA LEU A 4 -9.61 12.96 5.96
C LEU A 4 -8.56 13.08 4.84
N CYS A 5 -7.75 12.05 4.70
CA CYS A 5 -6.71 11.92 3.70
C CYS A 5 -7.05 10.77 2.77
N LEU A 6 -6.78 10.94 1.47
CA LEU A 6 -7.03 9.93 0.45
C LEU A 6 -5.70 9.39 -0.08
N SER A 7 -5.69 8.11 -0.45
CA SER A 7 -4.58 7.46 -1.14
C SER A 7 -4.29 8.14 -2.47
N SER A 8 -3.02 8.17 -2.86
CA SER A 8 -2.62 8.78 -4.13
C SER A 8 -3.12 7.99 -5.33
N GLU A 9 -3.20 6.66 -5.18
CA GLU A 9 -3.64 5.74 -6.23
C GLU A 9 -5.06 5.19 -5.99
N LEU A 10 -5.65 4.68 -7.08
CA LEU A 10 -6.77 3.75 -7.05
C LEU A 10 -6.22 2.33 -7.18
N TYR A 11 -6.64 1.46 -6.27
CA TYR A 11 -6.16 0.08 -6.19
C TYR A 11 -7.20 -0.86 -6.81
N PRO A 12 -6.83 -1.75 -7.74
CA PRO A 12 -7.75 -2.75 -8.28
C PRO A 12 -7.88 -3.90 -7.28
N VAL A 13 -8.85 -3.79 -6.37
CA VAL A 13 -9.07 -4.73 -5.27
C VAL A 13 -10.18 -5.72 -5.65
N SER A 14 -10.08 -6.96 -5.15
CA SER A 14 -11.17 -7.94 -5.23
C SER A 14 -12.49 -7.35 -4.69
N PRO A 15 -13.61 -7.39 -5.45
CA PRO A 15 -14.89 -6.87 -4.97
C PRO A 15 -15.40 -7.59 -3.72
N ALA A 16 -15.03 -8.86 -3.53
CA ALA A 16 -15.41 -9.66 -2.36
C ALA A 16 -14.86 -9.07 -1.05
N ASP A 17 -13.61 -8.59 -1.05
CA ASP A 17 -12.98 -7.98 0.13
C ASP A 17 -13.71 -6.70 0.54
N ILE A 18 -14.20 -5.94 -0.44
CA ILE A 18 -14.92 -4.68 -0.21
C ILE A 18 -16.36 -4.94 0.24
N ALA A 19 -17.00 -5.96 -0.32
CA ALA A 19 -18.37 -6.32 0.03
C ALA A 19 -18.52 -6.78 1.48
N ALA A 20 -17.47 -7.38 2.05
CA ALA A 20 -17.43 -7.80 3.45
C ALA A 20 -17.37 -6.64 4.46
N LEU A 21 -17.01 -5.43 4.02
CA LEU A 21 -16.91 -4.26 4.90
C LEU A 21 -18.29 -3.73 5.27
N ALA A 22 -18.47 -3.35 6.53
CA ALA A 22 -19.62 -2.56 6.97
C ALA A 22 -19.55 -1.13 6.38
N ASP A 23 -20.71 -0.47 6.22
CA ASP A 23 -20.74 0.92 5.81
C ASP A 23 -20.23 1.85 6.92
N THR A 24 -19.54 2.93 6.54
CA THR A 24 -19.05 3.92 7.48
C THR A 24 -20.23 4.62 8.19
N PRO A 25 -20.19 4.77 9.53
CA PRO A 25 -21.19 5.51 10.30
C PRO A 25 -21.46 6.92 9.75
N ALA A 26 -22.72 7.36 9.81
CA ALA A 26 -23.17 8.60 9.18
C ALA A 26 -22.46 9.87 9.69
N ASP A 27 -21.97 9.86 10.94
CA ASP A 27 -21.19 10.94 11.55
C ASP A 27 -19.77 11.09 10.98
N LEU A 28 -19.26 10.03 10.35
CA LEU A 28 -17.95 9.99 9.71
C LEU A 28 -18.02 10.06 8.17
N GLN A 29 -19.24 10.02 7.61
CA GLN A 29 -19.45 10.17 6.18
C GLN A 29 -19.07 11.59 5.75
N GLN A 30 -17.95 11.69 5.06
CA GLN A 30 -17.60 12.89 4.31
C GLN A 30 -17.90 12.62 2.84
N HIS A 31 -18.36 13.66 2.14
CA HIS A 31 -18.68 13.54 0.72
C HIS A 31 -17.40 13.27 -0.08
N VAL A 32 -17.22 12.02 -0.50
CA VAL A 32 -16.20 11.60 -1.46
C VAL A 32 -16.92 11.32 -2.77
N LYS A 33 -16.55 12.04 -3.82
CA LYS A 33 -17.20 11.95 -5.14
C LYS A 33 -17.04 10.54 -5.72
N ASP A 34 -18.15 9.96 -6.18
CA ASP A 34 -18.32 8.89 -7.19
C ASP A 34 -17.29 7.74 -7.31
N GLU A 35 -16.51 7.49 -6.25
CA GLU A 35 -15.49 6.44 -6.18
C GLU A 35 -15.88 5.41 -5.10
N ILE A 36 -15.48 4.15 -5.28
CA ILE A 36 -15.52 3.16 -4.21
C ILE A 36 -14.42 3.54 -3.22
N THR A 37 -14.80 3.98 -2.03
CA THR A 37 -13.84 4.48 -1.03
C THR A 37 -13.91 3.68 0.25
N VAL A 38 -12.78 3.13 0.68
CA VAL A 38 -12.63 2.42 1.95
C VAL A 38 -11.96 3.32 2.96
N LEU A 39 -12.60 3.56 4.10
CA LEU A 39 -11.97 4.19 5.25
C LEU A 39 -11.23 3.12 6.04
N ILE A 40 -9.89 3.18 6.06
CA ILE A 40 -9.09 2.27 6.88
C ILE A 40 -9.26 2.62 8.35
N GLY A 41 -9.44 1.57 9.15
CA GLY A 41 -9.44 1.65 10.59
C GLY A 41 -8.02 1.69 11.15
N ASP A 42 -7.91 1.20 12.37
CA ASP A 42 -6.65 1.10 13.09
C ASP A 42 -6.67 -0.21 13.88
N SER A 43 -6.05 -1.24 13.31
CA SER A 43 -5.99 -2.58 13.88
C SER A 43 -5.39 -2.59 15.28
N GLN A 44 -4.54 -1.60 15.62
CA GLN A 44 -3.92 -1.50 16.94
C GLN A 44 -4.88 -0.99 18.03
N SER A 45 -5.93 -0.26 17.63
CA SER A 45 -6.97 0.24 18.54
C SER A 45 -8.32 -0.47 18.37
N GLY A 46 -8.36 -1.56 17.59
CA GLY A 46 -9.57 -2.36 17.33
C GLY A 46 -10.57 -1.70 16.39
N GLN A 47 -10.19 -0.60 15.72
CA GLN A 47 -11.05 0.05 14.74
C GLN A 47 -11.00 -0.71 13.42
N THR A 48 -12.17 -1.10 12.92
CA THR A 48 -12.32 -1.86 11.67
C THR A 48 -12.36 -0.95 10.45
N ASP A 49 -11.89 -1.46 9.32
CA ASP A 49 -12.09 -0.84 8.01
C ASP A 49 -13.58 -0.80 7.65
N THR A 50 -14.01 0.27 6.99
CA THR A 50 -15.42 0.47 6.59
C THR A 50 -15.52 1.01 5.17
N LEU A 51 -16.65 0.79 4.51
CA LEU A 51 -16.93 1.36 3.20
C LEU A 51 -17.56 2.75 3.35
N LEU A 52 -16.84 3.77 2.92
CA LEU A 52 -17.29 5.15 2.95
C LEU A 52 -18.26 5.47 1.82
N SER A 53 -18.03 4.91 0.62
CA SER A 53 -18.86 5.15 -0.57
C SER A 53 -18.73 4.03 -1.60
N GLY A 54 -19.70 3.92 -2.50
CA GLY A 54 -19.65 3.02 -3.67
C GLY A 54 -20.25 1.63 -3.48
N ARG A 55 -21.10 1.41 -2.46
CA ARG A 55 -21.73 0.12 -2.16
C ARG A 55 -22.42 -0.51 -3.38
N ASP A 56 -23.19 0.27 -4.12
CA ASP A 56 -23.93 -0.24 -5.28
C ASP A 56 -23.00 -0.56 -6.47
N ALA A 57 -21.88 0.15 -6.60
CA ALA A 57 -20.86 -0.20 -7.59
C ALA A 57 -20.19 -1.54 -7.24
N VAL A 58 -19.89 -1.79 -5.96
CA VAL A 58 -19.35 -3.08 -5.48
C VAL A 58 -20.34 -4.22 -5.73
N ARG A 59 -21.63 -4.01 -5.42
CA ARG A 59 -22.69 -5.00 -5.66
C ARG A 59 -22.82 -5.35 -7.14
N ARG A 60 -22.80 -4.35 -8.03
CA ARG A 60 -22.81 -4.57 -9.48
C ARG A 60 -21.59 -5.37 -9.94
N ALA A 61 -20.40 -4.99 -9.49
CA ALA A 61 -19.17 -5.69 -9.84
C ALA A 61 -19.18 -7.16 -9.39
N LEU A 62 -19.76 -7.47 -8.22
CA LEU A 62 -19.97 -8.85 -7.77
C LEU A 62 -20.95 -9.60 -8.69
N ALA A 63 -22.07 -8.98 -9.05
CA ALA A 63 -23.06 -9.59 -9.94
C ALA A 63 -22.49 -9.85 -11.35
N GLU A 64 -21.57 -9.00 -11.80
CA GLU A 64 -20.87 -9.12 -13.08
C GLU A 64 -19.64 -10.05 -13.02
N ASN A 65 -19.34 -10.66 -11.87
CA ASN A 65 -18.14 -11.48 -11.63
C ASN A 65 -16.83 -10.75 -12.01
N ALA A 66 -16.77 -9.44 -11.75
CA ALA A 66 -15.57 -8.64 -12.01
C ALA A 66 -14.40 -9.15 -11.15
N SER A 67 -13.23 -9.30 -11.76
CA SER A 67 -12.02 -9.73 -11.05
C SER A 67 -11.50 -8.69 -10.05
N SER A 68 -11.79 -7.41 -10.29
CA SER A 68 -11.33 -6.29 -9.47
C SER A 68 -12.19 -5.06 -9.68
N VAL A 69 -12.27 -4.18 -8.67
CA VAL A 69 -12.83 -2.83 -8.74
C VAL A 69 -11.78 -1.79 -8.35
N PRO A 70 -11.80 -0.58 -8.95
CA PRO A 70 -10.92 0.51 -8.52
C PRO A 70 -11.39 1.06 -7.18
N VAL A 71 -10.50 1.00 -6.18
CA VAL A 71 -10.78 1.43 -4.79
C VAL A 71 -9.84 2.53 -4.37
N ARG A 72 -10.40 3.61 -3.83
CA ARG A 72 -9.68 4.65 -3.09
C ARG A 72 -9.60 4.25 -1.62
N PHE A 73 -8.43 4.36 -1.01
CA PHE A 73 -8.31 4.21 0.44
C PHE A 73 -8.26 5.57 1.11
N ALA A 74 -8.98 5.72 2.22
CA ALA A 74 -9.07 6.94 3.00
C ALA A 74 -8.67 6.67 4.45
N PHE A 75 -8.14 7.67 5.14
CA PHE A 75 -7.80 7.57 6.55
C PHE A 75 -7.88 8.93 7.24
N PHE A 76 -8.08 8.93 8.55
CA PHE A 76 -7.95 10.15 9.35
C PHE A 76 -6.50 10.35 9.79
N SER A 77 -5.90 11.49 9.43
CA SER A 77 -4.55 11.83 9.87
C SER A 77 -4.47 11.87 11.40
N LYS A 78 -3.52 11.13 11.98
CA LYS A 78 -3.14 11.26 13.40
C LYS A 78 -2.15 12.41 13.63
N ILE A 79 -1.54 12.92 12.56
CA ILE A 79 -0.65 14.08 12.58
C ILE A 79 -1.50 15.36 12.56
N GLY A 80 -1.17 16.30 13.44
CA GLY A 80 -1.89 17.57 13.56
C GLY A 80 -1.79 18.42 12.29
N ARG A 81 -2.83 19.21 12.01
CA ARG A 81 -2.96 20.02 10.78
C ARG A 81 -1.79 21.00 10.53
N PHE A 82 -1.08 21.41 11.59
CA PHE A 82 0.07 22.32 11.51
C PHE A 82 1.42 21.62 11.73
N ASP A 83 1.41 20.30 11.93
CA ASP A 83 2.64 19.51 12.08
C ASP A 83 3.13 19.04 10.71
N PHE A 84 3.95 19.90 10.11
CA PHE A 84 4.48 19.71 8.78
C PHE A 84 5.75 18.86 8.76
N ILE A 85 6.42 18.71 9.90
CA ILE A 85 7.74 18.08 9.99
C ILE A 85 7.60 16.57 10.17
N THR A 86 6.62 16.12 10.95
CA THR A 86 6.45 14.71 11.31
C THR A 86 6.31 13.80 10.08
N VAL A 87 5.69 14.28 8.99
CA VAL A 87 5.54 13.51 7.74
C VAL A 87 6.87 13.20 7.06
N PHE A 88 7.85 14.11 7.18
CA PHE A 88 9.18 13.96 6.56
C PHE A 88 10.15 13.17 7.44
N VAL A 89 9.94 13.16 8.75
CA VAL A 89 10.84 12.51 9.72
C VAL A 89 10.34 11.11 10.06
N LYS A 90 11.02 10.09 9.49
CA LYS A 90 10.68 8.66 9.67
C LYS A 90 10.38 8.23 11.12
N PRO A 91 11.22 8.52 12.13
CA PRO A 91 10.95 8.07 13.50
C PRO A 91 9.73 8.77 14.12
N LEU A 92 9.48 10.04 13.78
CA LEU A 92 8.28 10.74 14.27
C LEU A 92 7.02 10.17 13.60
N ARG A 93 7.04 10.00 12.28
CA ARG A 93 5.93 9.39 11.53
C ARG A 93 5.56 8.00 12.03
N ALA A 94 6.56 7.20 12.42
CA ALA A 94 6.35 5.85 12.92
C ALA A 94 5.46 5.81 14.18
N ARG A 95 5.49 6.86 15.02
CA ARG A 95 4.65 6.96 16.24
C ARG A 95 3.16 7.10 15.93
N TYR A 96 2.83 7.62 14.74
CA TYR A 96 1.47 7.87 14.30
C TYR A 96 0.98 6.84 13.28
N LYS A 97 1.77 5.79 13.03
CA LYS A 97 1.44 4.79 12.01
C LYS A 97 0.20 3.99 12.44
N ILE A 98 -0.79 3.93 11.56
CA ILE A 98 -1.96 3.04 11.65
C ILE A 98 -1.86 1.94 10.61
N PHE A 99 -2.54 0.84 10.88
CA PHE A 99 -2.69 -0.29 9.97
C PHE A 99 -4.16 -0.57 9.75
N SER A 100 -4.53 -0.82 8.50
CA SER A 100 -5.86 -1.29 8.15
C SER A 100 -6.17 -2.60 8.89
N SER A 101 -7.41 -2.77 9.32
CA SER A 101 -7.82 -3.97 10.04
C SER A 101 -8.00 -5.16 9.11
N ASN A 102 -8.25 -4.91 7.82
CA ASN A 102 -8.51 -5.94 6.83
C ASN A 102 -7.30 -6.19 5.92
N ILE A 103 -7.30 -7.35 5.27
CA ILE A 103 -6.39 -7.75 4.22
C ILE A 103 -7.16 -7.71 2.90
N TYR A 104 -6.51 -7.17 1.87
CA TYR A 104 -7.07 -6.99 0.54
C TYR A 104 -6.26 -7.80 -0.48
N HIS A 105 -6.92 -8.30 -1.50
CA HIS A 105 -6.32 -9.11 -2.55
C HIS A 105 -6.22 -8.29 -3.83
N ILE A 106 -5.00 -8.19 -4.34
CA ILE A 106 -4.68 -7.44 -5.55
C ILE A 106 -3.74 -8.28 -6.40
N ALA A 107 -3.90 -8.25 -7.72
CA ALA A 107 -2.95 -8.88 -8.62
C ALA A 107 -1.57 -8.18 -8.53
N PRO A 108 -0.46 -8.92 -8.34
CA PRO A 108 0.85 -8.31 -8.08
C PRO A 108 1.35 -7.46 -9.27
N LEU A 109 1.00 -7.85 -10.50
CA LEU A 109 1.28 -7.05 -11.70
C LEU A 109 0.54 -5.71 -11.72
N GLU A 110 -0.67 -5.65 -11.18
CA GLU A 110 -1.43 -4.39 -11.11
C GLU A 110 -0.77 -3.42 -10.12
N ILE A 111 -0.31 -3.90 -8.97
CA ILE A 111 0.46 -3.06 -8.03
C ILE A 111 1.75 -2.55 -8.69
N ARG A 112 2.44 -3.39 -9.49
CA ARG A 112 3.63 -2.97 -10.25
C ARG A 112 3.31 -1.85 -11.25
N LYS A 113 2.15 -1.91 -11.91
CA LYS A 113 1.67 -0.86 -12.85
C LYS A 113 1.43 0.48 -12.16
N LEU A 114 1.07 0.50 -10.88
CA LEU A 114 0.91 1.73 -10.09
C LEU A 114 2.23 2.49 -9.86
N LYS A 115 3.39 1.86 -10.10
CA LYS A 115 4.73 2.45 -9.91
C LYS A 115 4.98 2.99 -8.49
N ILE A 116 4.37 2.36 -7.49
CA ILE A 116 4.54 2.70 -6.06
C ILE A 116 5.67 1.90 -5.38
N GLU A 117 6.30 0.97 -6.11
CA GLU A 117 7.48 0.23 -5.65
C GLU A 117 8.73 1.10 -5.67
N ARG A 118 9.39 1.21 -4.53
CA ARG A 118 10.66 1.96 -4.40
C ARG A 118 11.88 1.14 -4.82
N ASN A 119 11.76 -0.18 -4.77
CA ASN A 119 12.80 -1.14 -5.08
C ASN A 119 12.14 -2.37 -5.70
N ILE A 120 12.56 -2.73 -6.91
CA ILE A 120 12.22 -4.00 -7.53
C ILE A 120 13.28 -5.01 -7.10
N ARG A 121 12.84 -6.11 -6.50
CA ARG A 121 13.74 -7.18 -6.04
C ARG A 121 13.65 -8.37 -6.98
N THR A 122 14.78 -8.71 -7.58
CA THR A 122 14.96 -9.86 -8.47
C THR A 122 15.89 -10.87 -7.82
N LYS A 123 16.09 -12.04 -8.44
CA LYS A 123 17.02 -13.06 -7.93
C LYS A 123 18.45 -12.52 -7.76
N GLU A 124 18.88 -11.63 -8.65
CA GLU A 124 20.24 -11.10 -8.70
C GLU A 124 20.50 -10.07 -7.59
N ASN A 125 19.48 -9.29 -7.21
CA ASN A 125 19.64 -8.15 -6.28
C ASN A 125 18.88 -8.33 -4.95
N ALA A 126 18.22 -9.47 -4.74
CA ALA A 126 17.55 -9.79 -3.50
C ALA A 126 18.56 -9.94 -2.36
N TYR A 127 18.16 -9.52 -1.15
CA TYR A 127 19.00 -9.57 0.06
C TYR A 127 20.36 -8.86 -0.06
N VAL A 128 20.52 -7.98 -1.06
CA VAL A 128 21.66 -7.06 -1.15
C VAL A 128 21.36 -5.84 -0.29
N PHE A 129 22.09 -5.73 0.82
CA PHE A 129 22.00 -4.63 1.76
C PHE A 129 23.28 -3.78 1.70
N SER A 130 23.11 -2.45 1.75
CA SER A 130 24.22 -1.51 1.83
C SER A 130 24.80 -1.38 3.24
N ASN A 131 24.07 -1.86 4.26
CA ASN A 131 24.52 -1.82 5.65
C ASN A 131 25.27 -3.13 5.97
N PRO A 132 26.56 -3.07 6.36
CA PRO A 132 27.37 -4.24 6.66
C PRO A 132 26.80 -5.14 7.76
N LEU A 133 26.04 -4.59 8.72
CA LEU A 133 25.41 -5.36 9.81
C LEU A 133 24.36 -6.36 9.32
N PHE A 134 23.84 -6.16 8.10
CA PHE A 134 22.85 -7.04 7.47
C PHE A 134 23.43 -7.72 6.23
N TYR A 135 24.75 -7.86 6.16
CA TYR A 135 25.41 -8.50 5.04
C TYR A 135 25.12 -10.00 5.02
N TYR A 136 24.74 -10.49 3.85
CA TYR A 136 24.66 -11.92 3.53
C TYR A 136 25.63 -12.20 2.40
N ASP A 137 26.35 -13.31 2.49
CA ASP A 137 27.14 -13.81 1.37
C ASP A 137 26.22 -14.26 0.21
N GLU A 138 26.80 -14.48 -0.97
CA GLU A 138 26.03 -14.80 -2.16
C GLU A 138 25.23 -16.11 -2.02
N ALA A 139 25.80 -17.13 -1.36
CA ALA A 139 25.16 -18.43 -1.20
C ALA A 139 23.92 -18.31 -0.30
N GLU A 140 24.05 -17.59 0.80
CA GLU A 140 22.97 -17.30 1.75
C GLU A 140 21.85 -16.48 1.10
N ARG A 141 22.19 -15.44 0.30
CA ARG A 141 21.17 -14.66 -0.45
C ARG A 141 20.39 -15.53 -1.42
N LYS A 142 21.09 -16.39 -2.18
CA LYS A 142 20.45 -17.33 -3.12
C LYS A 142 19.57 -18.34 -2.38
N ARG A 143 20.05 -18.88 -1.24
CA ARG A 143 19.27 -19.81 -0.43
C ARG A 143 17.97 -19.19 0.06
N GLN A 144 18.02 -18.00 0.67
CA GLN A 144 16.81 -17.30 1.14
C GLN A 144 15.84 -16.99 0.00
N TYR A 145 16.37 -16.59 -1.17
CA TYR A 145 15.54 -16.36 -2.35
C TYR A 145 14.84 -17.64 -2.82
N ASP A 146 15.59 -18.73 -2.96
CA ASP A 146 15.06 -20.01 -3.44
C ASP A 146 14.07 -20.63 -2.42
N GLU A 147 14.30 -20.47 -1.12
CA GLU A 147 13.35 -20.85 -0.06
C GLU A 147 12.02 -20.08 -0.21
N LEU A 148 12.07 -18.76 -0.37
CA LEU A 148 10.87 -17.95 -0.57
C LEU A 148 10.18 -18.29 -1.90
N TYR A 149 10.93 -18.47 -2.98
CA TYR A 149 10.42 -18.88 -4.29
C TYR A 149 9.68 -20.22 -4.22
N ASN A 150 10.31 -21.24 -3.61
CA ASN A 150 9.71 -22.56 -3.47
C ASN A 150 8.49 -22.55 -2.55
N SER A 151 8.48 -21.72 -1.50
CA SER A 151 7.28 -21.58 -0.66
C SER A 151 6.13 -20.97 -1.44
N MET A 152 6.38 -19.94 -2.27
CA MET A 152 5.37 -19.26 -3.08
C MET A 152 4.80 -20.09 -4.24
N LYS A 153 5.52 -21.11 -4.73
CA LYS A 153 4.95 -22.06 -5.71
C LYS A 153 3.68 -22.75 -5.20
N ARG A 154 3.50 -22.84 -3.89
CA ARG A 154 2.30 -23.43 -3.25
C ARG A 154 1.16 -22.43 -3.09
N GLY A 155 1.36 -21.16 -3.43
CA GLY A 155 0.41 -20.06 -3.22
C GLY A 155 1.02 -18.92 -2.40
N TYR A 156 0.31 -17.79 -2.35
CA TYR A 156 0.66 -16.67 -1.47
C TYR A 156 0.15 -16.97 -0.05
N ASP A 157 0.94 -16.62 0.96
CA ASP A 157 0.53 -16.74 2.37
C ASP A 157 -0.01 -15.40 2.88
N ASP A 158 -1.33 -15.35 3.09
CA ASP A 158 -2.04 -14.13 3.49
C ASP A 158 -1.69 -13.67 4.91
N ASN A 159 -1.09 -14.53 5.75
CA ASN A 159 -0.58 -14.13 7.06
C ASN A 159 0.59 -13.14 6.97
N PHE A 160 1.23 -13.04 5.79
CA PHE A 160 2.37 -12.17 5.54
C PHE A 160 2.07 -11.18 4.40
N PRO A 161 1.09 -10.28 4.56
CA PRO A 161 0.69 -9.37 3.49
C PRO A 161 1.83 -8.42 3.10
N LEU A 162 1.74 -7.88 1.89
CA LEU A 162 2.51 -6.70 1.49
C LEU A 162 2.00 -5.49 2.29
N ASP A 163 2.91 -4.61 2.72
CA ASP A 163 2.52 -3.35 3.40
C ASP A 163 2.64 -2.20 2.42
N VAL A 164 1.50 -1.66 1.99
CA VAL A 164 1.44 -0.42 1.21
C VAL A 164 1.15 0.72 2.17
N MET A 165 2.09 1.65 2.29
CA MET A 165 1.89 2.82 3.14
C MET A 165 1.39 3.99 2.29
N LEU A 166 0.16 4.41 2.56
CA LEU A 166 -0.52 5.54 1.96
C LEU A 166 0.22 6.84 2.28
N LEU A 167 0.37 7.69 1.27
CA LEU A 167 0.99 9.01 1.37
C LEU A 167 2.39 8.99 2.02
N ARG A 168 3.11 7.87 1.93
CA ARG A 168 4.40 7.68 2.61
C ARG A 168 5.49 8.59 2.06
N MET A 169 5.54 8.79 0.76
CA MET A 169 6.56 9.65 0.15
C MET A 169 6.09 11.10 0.22
N MET A 170 6.78 11.86 1.08
CA MET A 170 6.54 13.28 1.32
C MET A 170 5.10 13.63 1.70
N GLY A 171 4.28 12.68 2.17
CA GLY A 171 2.88 12.94 2.50
C GLY A 171 1.92 12.95 1.31
N ILE A 172 2.34 12.47 0.14
CA ILE A 172 1.57 12.68 -1.12
C ILE A 172 1.46 11.43 -1.97
N LYS A 173 2.52 10.61 -2.01
CA LYS A 173 2.55 9.44 -2.90
C LYS A 173 2.63 8.17 -2.07
N ASP A 174 1.74 7.24 -2.39
CA ASP A 174 1.73 5.91 -1.80
C ASP A 174 3.00 5.16 -2.18
N THR A 175 3.50 4.31 -1.27
CA THR A 175 4.63 3.44 -1.62
C THR A 175 4.53 2.09 -0.94
N VAL A 176 5.04 1.05 -1.60
CA VAL A 176 5.32 -0.23 -0.93
C VAL A 176 6.34 0.03 0.18
N ASN A 177 5.90 -0.19 1.40
CA ASN A 177 6.68 0.00 2.61
C ASN A 177 7.43 -1.27 3.00
N GLN A 178 6.78 -2.44 2.89
CA GLN A 178 7.39 -3.76 3.11
C GLN A 178 6.87 -4.81 2.12
N GLY A 179 7.65 -5.88 1.93
CA GLY A 179 7.28 -7.00 1.08
C GLY A 179 7.88 -6.97 -0.33
N HIS A 180 8.91 -6.18 -0.60
CA HIS A 180 9.52 -6.06 -1.94
C HIS A 180 10.01 -7.41 -2.53
N HIS A 181 10.59 -8.30 -1.72
CA HIS A 181 11.01 -9.64 -2.17
C HIS A 181 9.80 -10.50 -2.53
N ARG A 182 8.78 -10.50 -1.65
CA ARG A 182 7.51 -11.22 -1.87
C ARG A 182 6.83 -10.76 -3.15
N MET A 183 6.83 -9.46 -3.42
CA MET A 183 6.28 -8.90 -4.65
C MET A 183 7.00 -9.43 -5.91
N GLY A 184 8.33 -9.34 -5.94
CA GLY A 184 9.11 -9.79 -7.09
C GLY A 184 8.88 -11.27 -7.39
N ILE A 185 8.93 -12.10 -6.34
CA ILE A 185 8.74 -13.55 -6.46
C ILE A 185 7.29 -13.89 -6.82
N ALA A 186 6.29 -13.20 -6.27
CA ALA A 186 4.88 -13.44 -6.62
C ALA A 186 4.62 -13.21 -8.12
N ILE A 187 5.27 -12.20 -8.71
CA ILE A 187 5.22 -11.94 -10.16
C ILE A 187 5.92 -13.06 -10.93
N GLU A 188 7.10 -13.50 -10.49
CA GLU A 188 7.84 -14.59 -11.13
C GLU A 188 7.07 -15.92 -11.10
N CYS A 189 6.43 -16.23 -9.97
CA CYS A 189 5.55 -17.38 -9.80
C CYS A 189 4.19 -17.23 -10.49
N LYS A 190 3.90 -16.08 -11.13
CA LYS A 190 2.62 -15.77 -11.80
C LYS A 190 1.41 -15.95 -10.87
N LEU A 191 1.56 -15.55 -9.60
CA LEU A 191 0.45 -15.63 -8.65
C LEU A 191 -0.68 -14.69 -9.08
N PRO A 192 -1.94 -15.15 -9.06
CA PRO A 192 -3.07 -14.33 -9.52
C PRO A 192 -3.34 -13.16 -8.58
N LEU A 193 -3.18 -13.38 -7.27
CA LEU A 193 -3.44 -12.41 -6.22
C LEU A 193 -2.35 -12.52 -5.14
N VAL A 194 -2.11 -11.39 -4.48
CA VAL A 194 -1.33 -11.31 -3.24
C VAL A 194 -2.11 -10.56 -2.18
N ALA A 195 -1.95 -10.94 -0.92
CA ALA A 195 -2.51 -10.20 0.20
C ALA A 195 -1.75 -8.88 0.43
N VAL A 196 -2.50 -7.82 0.61
CA VAL A 196 -2.06 -6.44 0.81
C VAL A 196 -2.75 -5.88 2.04
N ARG A 197 -1.97 -5.25 2.91
CA ARG A 197 -2.45 -4.47 4.03
C ARG A 197 -2.02 -3.03 3.84
N PHE A 198 -2.91 -2.10 4.16
CA PHE A 198 -2.63 -0.68 4.06
C PHE A 198 -2.17 -0.12 5.40
N SER A 199 -1.28 0.87 5.34
CA SER A 199 -0.89 1.65 6.50
C SER A 199 -0.84 3.13 6.18
N ALA A 200 -1.00 3.98 7.18
CA ALA A 200 -0.97 5.43 7.00
C ALA A 200 -0.46 6.14 8.26
N ALA A 201 -0.23 7.44 8.19
CA ALA A 201 0.13 8.24 9.37
C ALA A 201 -0.39 9.68 9.26
N GLY A 202 -0.16 10.32 8.12
CA GLY A 202 -0.64 11.66 7.79
C GLY A 202 -0.30 12.04 6.36
N ALA A 203 -0.76 13.21 5.94
CA ALA A 203 -0.58 13.76 4.60
C ALA A 203 0.25 15.04 4.65
N ALA A 204 0.80 15.43 3.50
CA ALA A 204 1.43 16.73 3.35
C ALA A 204 0.39 17.84 3.48
N PRO A 205 0.79 19.01 3.98
CA PRO A 205 -0.07 20.20 4.01
C PRO A 205 -0.54 20.55 2.61
N ARG A 206 -1.82 20.85 2.46
CA ARG A 206 -2.44 21.16 1.16
C ARG A 206 -1.67 22.21 0.35
N ILE A 207 -1.11 23.22 1.03
CA ILE A 207 -0.32 24.28 0.40
C ILE A 207 0.97 23.76 -0.27
N LEU A 208 1.57 22.69 0.25
CA LEU A 208 2.80 22.10 -0.28
C LEU A 208 2.54 20.99 -1.31
N GLN A 209 1.28 20.52 -1.42
CA GLN A 209 0.96 19.34 -2.22
C GLN A 209 1.34 19.45 -3.71
N PRO A 210 1.08 20.55 -4.42
CA PRO A 210 1.39 20.66 -5.84
C PRO A 210 2.89 20.48 -6.13
N LEU A 211 3.74 21.17 -5.37
CA LEU A 211 5.20 21.11 -5.52
C LEU A 211 5.74 19.71 -5.20
N LEU A 212 5.33 19.16 -4.06
CA LEU A 212 5.83 17.88 -3.58
C LEU A 212 5.37 16.72 -4.47
N LYS A 213 4.22 16.81 -5.16
CA LYS A 213 3.77 15.82 -6.15
C LYS A 213 4.76 15.70 -7.31
N VAL A 214 5.17 16.84 -7.88
CA VAL A 214 6.18 16.88 -8.96
C VAL A 214 7.49 16.25 -8.51
N ILE A 215 7.96 16.61 -7.31
CA ILE A 215 9.19 16.06 -6.74
C ILE A 215 9.09 14.54 -6.52
N ALA A 216 7.92 14.05 -6.07
CA ALA A 216 7.71 12.62 -5.79
C ALA A 216 7.79 11.78 -7.07
N ASP A 217 7.12 12.21 -8.13
CA ASP A 217 7.07 11.51 -9.40
C ASP A 217 8.45 11.47 -10.07
N ILE A 218 9.21 12.57 -10.00
CA ILE A 218 10.61 12.62 -10.46
C ILE A 218 11.48 11.64 -9.65
N ASN A 219 11.35 11.62 -8.32
CA ASN A 219 12.16 10.77 -7.46
C ASN A 219 11.94 9.27 -7.71
N ILE A 220 10.68 8.86 -7.91
CA ILE A 220 10.34 7.48 -8.28
C ILE A 220 10.94 7.14 -9.64
N THR A 221 10.75 8.00 -10.63
CA THR A 221 11.25 7.79 -11.99
C THR A 221 12.78 7.64 -12.02
N LEU A 222 13.51 8.53 -11.32
CA LEU A 222 14.97 8.46 -11.21
C LEU A 222 15.45 7.20 -10.49
N LYS A 223 14.76 6.77 -9.43
CA LYS A 223 15.10 5.53 -8.72
C LYS A 223 14.91 4.28 -9.56
N LEU A 224 13.88 4.26 -10.41
CA LEU A 224 13.65 3.15 -11.35
C LEU A 224 14.67 3.19 -12.50
N TRP A 225 15.03 4.38 -13.01
CA TRP A 225 16.00 4.54 -14.09
C TRP A 225 17.42 4.13 -13.68
N ASN A 226 17.89 4.57 -12.50
CA ASN A 226 19.24 4.26 -12.00
C ASN A 226 19.46 2.79 -11.62
N LYS A 227 18.40 1.96 -11.65
CA LYS A 227 18.47 0.53 -11.32
C LYS A 227 18.23 -0.40 -12.51
N ASN A 228 17.88 0.16 -13.67
CA ASN A 228 17.83 -0.55 -14.95
C ASN A 228 19.13 -0.35 -15.77
N LYS A 229 20.13 0.33 -15.19
CA LYS A 229 21.53 0.33 -15.62
C LYS A 229 22.31 -0.59 -14.69
#